data_AF-A0AAE3GTF6-F1
#
_entry.id   AF-A0AAE3GTF6-F1
#
_cell.length_a   1.000
_cell.length_b   1.000
_cell.length_c   1.000
_cell.angle_alpha   90.00
_cell.angle_beta   90.00
_cell.angle_gamma   90.00
#
_symmetry.space_group_name_H-M   'P 1'
#
loop_
_entity.id
_entity.type
_entity.pdbx_description
1 polymer ?
#
loop_
_entity_poly.entity_id
_entity_poly.type
_entity_poly.pdbx_seq_one_letter_code
_entity_poly.pdbx_strand_id
1 'polypeptide(L)'
;MTLAIDSLAQAQLDTQTAPEDIIIPSGDLWSDEPELESDLHRDQIELLLNCLKWWWHNRTDFYASGNLSIYFSPEQITTRDFRGPDFFVVLGVENRPRKSWVLWNEQGKYPNVIIELLSHSTANVDRGLKKELYQDTFRTPEYFWFHPNTQEFKGFRLMGGKYQPIVANESGWLWSNQLELFIGVHQSKLRFFSLDGELIPTAEERAISAQQQAESERQQKELLQQQAESERQQKEVAQEQLAKALAKLKELGIEPD
;
A
#
# COMPACT_ATOMS: atom_id res chain seq x y z
N MET A 1 -10.57 20.32 -90.98
CA MET A 1 -9.19 20.38 -90.49
C MET A 1 -9.19 21.08 -89.14
N THR A 2 -8.54 20.67 -88.07
CA THR A 2 -7.82 19.47 -87.65
C THR A 2 -7.51 19.78 -86.16
N LEU A 3 -7.90 18.88 -85.26
CA LEU A 3 -7.31 18.55 -83.93
C LEU A 3 -7.09 19.72 -82.93
N ALA A 4 -7.82 19.75 -81.81
CA ALA A 4 -7.53 19.03 -80.55
C ALA A 4 -6.22 19.49 -79.87
N ILE A 5 -6.34 19.97 -78.62
CA ILE A 5 -5.76 19.40 -77.39
C ILE A 5 -5.82 20.49 -76.31
N ASP A 6 -6.83 20.38 -75.44
CA ASP A 6 -6.78 20.88 -74.06
C ASP A 6 -5.68 20.12 -73.32
N SER A 7 -4.75 20.81 -72.67
CA SER A 7 -3.82 20.15 -71.75
C SER A 7 -3.16 21.12 -70.75
N LEU A 8 -3.10 20.64 -69.51
CA LEU A 8 -2.23 21.03 -68.39
C LEU A 8 -2.67 22.27 -67.58
N ALA A 9 -2.85 22.23 -66.26
CA ALA A 9 -2.76 21.14 -65.30
C ALA A 9 -3.43 21.65 -64.00
N GLN A 10 -4.40 20.89 -63.47
CA GLN A 10 -4.80 21.00 -62.07
C GLN A 10 -3.73 20.31 -61.24
N ALA A 11 -2.97 21.09 -60.47
CA ALA A 11 -2.10 20.56 -59.44
C ALA A 11 -2.96 19.96 -58.33
N GLN A 12 -3.09 18.63 -58.32
CA GLN A 12 -3.56 17.87 -57.17
C GLN A 12 -2.51 17.99 -56.06
N LEU A 13 -2.90 18.61 -54.94
CA LEU A 13 -2.15 18.58 -53.71
C LEU A 13 -2.43 17.25 -52.99
N ASP A 14 -1.89 16.15 -53.53
CA ASP A 14 -1.81 14.87 -52.81
C ASP A 14 -0.53 14.89 -51.96
N THR A 15 -0.60 15.50 -50.78
CA THR A 15 0.38 15.23 -49.72
C THR A 15 -0.08 13.99 -48.94
N GLN A 16 0.17 12.82 -49.51
CA GLN A 16 0.34 11.60 -48.71
C GLN A 16 1.67 11.71 -47.97
N THR A 17 1.67 12.33 -46.80
CA THR A 17 2.74 12.14 -45.82
C THR A 17 2.58 10.72 -45.28
N ALA A 18 3.47 9.81 -45.71
CA ALA A 18 3.68 8.54 -45.01
C ALA A 18 3.93 8.85 -43.52
N PRO A 19 3.41 8.04 -42.57
CA PRO A 19 3.71 8.26 -41.17
C PRO A 19 5.21 8.10 -41.00
N GLU A 20 5.90 9.15 -40.54
CA GLU A 20 7.25 9.01 -40.02
C GLU A 20 7.19 7.91 -38.94
N ASP A 21 7.97 6.85 -39.11
CA ASP A 21 8.04 5.76 -38.15
C ASP A 21 8.44 6.35 -36.79
N ILE A 22 7.47 6.45 -35.86
CA ILE A 22 7.72 6.92 -34.50
C ILE A 22 8.58 5.85 -33.81
N ILE A 23 9.88 6.11 -33.70
CA ILE A 23 10.81 5.23 -32.98
C ILE A 23 10.56 5.44 -31.48
N ILE A 24 9.84 4.51 -30.86
CA ILE A 24 9.69 4.46 -29.41
C ILE A 24 10.96 3.86 -28.82
N PRO A 25 11.67 4.54 -27.89
CA PRO A 25 12.89 4.00 -27.30
C PRO A 25 12.60 2.72 -26.50
N SER A 26 13.58 1.82 -26.44
CA SER A 26 13.48 0.63 -25.59
C SER A 26 13.21 1.03 -24.14
N GLY A 27 12.18 0.44 -23.53
CA GLY A 27 11.85 0.68 -22.14
C GLY A 27 12.47 -0.31 -21.15
N ASP A 28 13.47 -1.10 -21.55
CA ASP A 28 14.24 -1.95 -20.63
C ASP A 28 15.33 -1.14 -19.90
N LEU A 29 14.90 -0.12 -19.15
CA LEU A 29 15.78 0.81 -18.45
C LEU A 29 15.93 0.41 -16.98
N TRP A 30 17.14 0.52 -16.45
CA TRP A 30 17.39 0.38 -15.02
C TRP A 30 17.07 1.68 -14.28
N SER A 31 16.58 1.59 -13.05
CA SER A 31 16.50 2.75 -12.15
C SER A 31 17.89 3.36 -11.92
N ASP A 32 17.98 4.68 -11.81
CA ASP A 32 19.23 5.44 -11.78
C ASP A 32 19.26 6.46 -10.62
N GLU A 33 18.93 6.06 -9.39
CA GLU A 33 18.86 6.98 -8.24
C GLU A 33 20.25 7.39 -7.70
N PRO A 34 20.55 8.70 -7.56
CA PRO A 34 21.91 9.18 -7.27
C PRO A 34 22.31 9.19 -5.78
N GLU A 35 21.38 9.07 -4.83
CA GLU A 35 21.67 9.21 -3.39
C GLU A 35 21.37 7.91 -2.60
N LEU A 36 22.17 7.65 -1.57
CA LEU A 36 21.96 6.54 -0.65
C LEU A 36 21.05 6.97 0.49
N GLU A 37 20.06 6.14 0.81
CA GLU A 37 19.07 6.45 1.83
C GLU A 37 19.59 6.33 3.27
N SER A 38 19.00 7.14 4.16
CA SER A 38 19.14 6.96 5.60
C SER A 38 18.29 5.77 6.09
N ASP A 39 18.66 5.17 7.23
CA ASP A 39 17.90 4.04 7.79
C ASP A 39 16.44 4.41 8.07
N LEU A 40 16.16 5.60 8.63
CA LEU A 40 14.79 6.04 8.90
C LEU A 40 13.95 6.17 7.62
N HIS A 41 14.57 6.58 6.51
CA HIS A 41 13.90 6.75 5.23
C HIS A 41 13.59 5.39 4.61
N ARG A 42 14.61 4.52 4.49
CA ARG A 42 14.45 3.14 4.01
C ARG A 42 13.40 2.37 4.81
N ASP A 43 13.50 2.39 6.14
CA ASP A 43 12.61 1.66 7.02
C ASP A 43 11.16 2.17 6.91
N GLN A 44 10.96 3.47 6.68
CA GLN A 44 9.64 4.06 6.47
C GLN A 44 9.03 3.67 5.13
N ILE A 45 9.82 3.59 4.05
CA ILE A 45 9.36 3.08 2.75
C ILE A 45 8.96 1.61 2.87
N GLU A 46 9.85 0.80 3.44
CA GLU A 46 9.59 -0.63 3.64
C GLU A 46 8.32 -0.86 4.47
N LEU A 47 8.14 -0.09 5.54
CA LEU A 47 6.94 -0.14 6.36
C LEU A 47 5.66 0.11 5.55
N LEU A 48 5.63 1.15 4.72
CA LEU A 48 4.46 1.47 3.89
C LEU A 48 4.20 0.36 2.85
N LEU A 49 5.25 -0.10 2.16
CA LEU A 49 5.14 -1.16 1.15
C LEU A 49 4.63 -2.47 1.77
N ASN A 50 5.20 -2.88 2.90
CA ASN A 50 4.83 -4.12 3.56
C ASN A 50 3.40 -4.08 4.08
N CYS A 51 2.96 -2.96 4.65
CA CYS A 51 1.58 -2.79 5.11
C CYS A 51 0.58 -2.81 3.94
N LEU A 52 0.85 -2.03 2.87
CA LEU A 52 -0.09 -1.92 1.76
C LEU A 52 -0.16 -3.21 0.93
N LYS A 53 0.99 -3.83 0.60
CA LYS A 53 1.02 -5.09 -0.16
C LYS A 53 0.33 -6.22 0.59
N TRP A 54 0.45 -6.24 1.92
CA TRP A 54 -0.31 -7.18 2.73
C TRP A 54 -1.81 -6.87 2.72
N TRP A 55 -2.20 -5.61 2.97
CA TRP A 55 -3.60 -5.20 2.96
C TRP A 55 -4.30 -5.57 1.65
N TRP A 56 -3.59 -5.41 0.53
CA TRP A 56 -4.05 -5.75 -0.81
C TRP A 56 -3.51 -7.08 -1.34
N HIS A 57 -3.17 -8.06 -0.48
CA HIS A 57 -2.57 -9.32 -0.94
C HIS A 57 -3.45 -10.12 -1.91
N ASN A 58 -4.78 -9.94 -1.87
CA ASN A 58 -5.73 -10.58 -2.78
C ASN A 58 -5.98 -9.79 -4.08
N ARG A 59 -5.34 -8.62 -4.24
CA ARG A 59 -5.44 -7.79 -5.45
C ARG A 59 -4.28 -8.05 -6.39
N THR A 60 -4.59 -8.07 -7.69
CA THR A 60 -3.61 -8.25 -8.77
C THR A 60 -3.52 -7.02 -9.69
N ASP A 61 -4.38 -6.02 -9.45
CA ASP A 61 -4.63 -4.86 -10.29
C ASP A 61 -3.96 -3.58 -9.76
N PHE A 62 -2.81 -3.70 -9.10
CA PHE A 62 -2.03 -2.55 -8.66
C PHE A 62 -0.53 -2.82 -8.72
N TYR A 63 0.26 -1.76 -8.74
CA TYR A 63 1.70 -1.81 -8.53
C TYR A 63 2.09 -0.79 -7.46
N ALA A 64 2.82 -1.23 -6.44
CA ALA A 64 3.34 -0.37 -5.39
C ALA A 64 4.85 -0.61 -5.23
N SER A 65 5.63 0.47 -5.28
CA SER A 65 7.07 0.46 -5.11
C SER A 65 7.56 1.76 -4.49
N GLY A 66 8.81 1.75 -4.04
CA GLY A 66 9.56 2.94 -3.67
C GLY A 66 10.89 2.97 -4.42
N ASN A 67 11.56 4.13 -4.41
CA ASN A 67 12.92 4.32 -4.94
C ASN A 67 13.11 3.74 -6.36
N LEU A 68 12.09 3.89 -7.19
CA LEU A 68 12.08 3.40 -8.55
C LEU A 68 11.90 4.56 -9.52
N SER A 69 12.86 4.73 -10.42
CA SER A 69 12.84 5.80 -11.42
C SER A 69 11.60 5.71 -12.31
N ILE A 70 10.96 6.87 -12.52
CA ILE A 70 9.84 7.03 -13.45
C ILE A 70 10.35 7.75 -14.69
N TYR A 71 10.34 7.07 -15.83
CA TYR A 71 10.67 7.62 -17.14
C TYR A 71 9.41 8.09 -17.85
N PHE A 72 9.27 9.40 -18.00
CA PHE A 72 8.05 10.03 -18.54
C PHE A 72 8.27 10.88 -19.81
N SER A 73 9.52 11.12 -20.22
CA SER A 73 9.88 11.73 -21.51
C SER A 73 11.10 11.01 -22.11
N PRO A 74 11.03 10.58 -23.38
CA PRO A 74 12.16 10.05 -24.13
C PRO A 74 13.38 10.97 -24.18
N GLU A 75 13.14 12.28 -24.34
CA GLU A 75 14.18 13.30 -24.42
C GLU A 75 14.96 13.38 -23.09
N GLN A 76 14.23 13.23 -21.97
CA GLN A 76 14.77 13.32 -20.62
C GLN A 76 15.54 12.07 -20.16
N ILE A 77 15.44 10.94 -20.87
CA ILE A 77 16.29 9.75 -20.61
C ILE A 77 17.77 10.14 -20.68
N THR A 78 18.13 10.97 -21.66
CA THR A 78 19.54 11.38 -21.88
C THR A 78 20.02 12.46 -20.92
N THR A 79 19.11 13.31 -20.44
CA THR A 79 19.43 14.40 -19.51
C THR A 79 19.48 13.96 -18.05
N ARG A 80 19.08 12.71 -17.76
CA ARG A 80 19.00 12.13 -16.41
C ARG A 80 18.07 12.93 -15.47
N ASP A 81 17.07 13.59 -16.04
CA ASP A 81 16.13 14.44 -15.31
C ASP A 81 14.92 13.63 -14.80
N PHE A 82 15.16 12.36 -14.46
CA PHE A 82 14.14 11.47 -13.87
C PHE A 82 14.11 11.68 -12.35
N ARG A 83 12.94 11.44 -11.76
CA ARG A 83 12.71 11.49 -10.31
C ARG A 83 12.03 10.18 -9.93
N GLY A 84 12.70 9.37 -9.11
CA GLY A 84 12.05 8.26 -8.41
C GLY A 84 11.33 8.83 -7.19
N PRO A 85 10.02 8.61 -7.03
CA PRO A 85 9.37 8.92 -5.77
C PRO A 85 9.72 7.87 -4.70
N ASP A 86 9.86 8.31 -3.45
CA ASP A 86 10.17 7.43 -2.33
C ASP A 86 9.14 6.32 -2.15
N PHE A 87 7.87 6.62 -2.38
CA PHE A 87 6.80 5.64 -2.43
C PHE A 87 5.74 6.06 -3.45
N PHE A 88 5.27 5.13 -4.26
CA PHE A 88 4.17 5.38 -5.18
C PHE A 88 3.32 4.14 -5.45
N VAL A 89 2.08 4.40 -5.88
CA VAL A 89 1.11 3.37 -6.26
C VAL A 89 0.51 3.71 -7.62
N VAL A 90 0.42 2.71 -8.49
CA VAL A 90 -0.29 2.75 -9.77
C VAL A 90 -1.42 1.73 -9.74
N LEU A 91 -2.63 2.14 -10.14
CA LEU A 91 -3.83 1.31 -10.12
C LEU A 91 -4.22 0.79 -11.52
N GLY A 92 -4.92 -0.33 -11.54
CA GLY A 92 -5.38 -1.01 -12.75
C GLY A 92 -4.23 -1.60 -13.60
N VAL A 93 -3.11 -1.95 -12.98
CA VAL A 93 -1.92 -2.50 -13.66
C VAL A 93 -1.55 -3.85 -13.07
N GLU A 94 -0.89 -4.69 -13.86
CA GLU A 94 -0.39 -5.97 -13.37
C GLU A 94 0.65 -5.78 -12.27
N ASN A 95 0.43 -6.48 -11.15
CA ASN A 95 1.37 -6.54 -10.04
C ASN A 95 2.55 -7.48 -10.34
N ARG A 96 3.58 -6.95 -10.99
CA ARG A 96 4.84 -7.67 -11.26
C ARG A 96 6.07 -6.80 -10.97
N PRO A 97 7.24 -7.41 -10.68
CA PRO A 97 8.49 -6.67 -10.56
C PRO A 97 8.86 -5.91 -11.84
N ARG A 98 9.52 -4.76 -11.66
CA ARG A 98 9.95 -3.84 -12.72
C ARG A 98 11.34 -3.30 -12.39
N LYS A 99 12.17 -3.09 -13.42
CA LYS A 99 13.49 -2.44 -13.29
C LYS A 99 13.40 -0.93 -13.12
N SER A 100 12.37 -0.34 -13.73
CA SER A 100 11.96 1.06 -13.65
C SER A 100 10.50 1.17 -14.07
N TRP A 101 9.88 2.33 -13.84
CA TRP A 101 8.54 2.61 -14.36
C TRP A 101 8.65 3.44 -15.64
N VAL A 102 8.46 2.80 -16.79
CA VAL A 102 8.58 3.45 -18.11
C VAL A 102 7.20 3.67 -18.71
N LEU A 103 6.77 4.92 -18.84
CA LEU A 103 5.38 5.22 -19.21
C LEU A 103 4.93 4.62 -20.53
N TRP A 104 5.76 4.68 -21.58
CA TRP A 104 5.38 4.14 -22.89
C TRP A 104 5.29 2.61 -22.92
N ASN A 105 5.92 1.91 -21.96
CA ASN A 105 5.73 0.48 -21.76
C ASN A 105 4.50 0.16 -20.89
N GLU A 106 4.07 1.12 -20.07
CA GLU A 106 2.95 0.98 -19.12
C GLU A 106 1.70 1.74 -19.60
N GLN A 107 1.53 1.90 -20.92
CA GLN A 107 0.35 2.50 -21.56
C GLN A 107 0.05 3.94 -21.09
N GLY A 108 1.09 4.70 -20.77
CA GLY A 108 0.99 6.09 -20.32
C GLY A 108 0.47 6.26 -18.89
N LYS A 109 0.46 5.19 -18.08
CA LYS A 109 -0.05 5.24 -16.71
C LYS A 109 0.92 5.88 -15.75
N TYR A 110 0.52 7.03 -15.20
CA TYR A 110 1.21 7.70 -14.11
C TYR A 110 0.78 7.15 -12.74
N PRO A 111 1.57 7.39 -11.67
CA PRO A 111 1.17 7.08 -10.31
C PRO A 111 -0.15 7.76 -9.90
N ASN A 112 -1.00 6.97 -9.24
CA ASN A 112 -2.21 7.40 -8.58
C ASN A 112 -1.91 8.11 -7.25
N VAL A 113 -0.92 7.59 -6.53
CA VAL A 113 -0.46 8.12 -5.23
C VAL A 113 1.04 8.23 -5.23
N ILE A 114 1.56 9.34 -4.72
CA ILE A 114 2.98 9.53 -4.42
C ILE A 114 3.12 10.02 -2.97
N ILE A 115 4.08 9.46 -2.24
CA ILE A 115 4.49 9.90 -0.91
C ILE A 115 6.00 10.16 -0.94
N GLU A 116 6.39 11.36 -0.50
CA GLU A 116 7.80 11.78 -0.37
C GLU A 116 8.19 11.87 1.11
N LEU A 117 9.36 11.36 1.45
CA LEU A 117 9.95 11.41 2.78
C LEU A 117 11.01 12.51 2.80
N LEU A 118 10.67 13.63 3.45
CA LEU A 118 11.50 14.82 3.45
C LEU A 118 12.77 14.62 4.28
N SER A 119 13.89 15.11 3.76
CA SER A 119 15.12 15.33 4.52
C SER A 119 15.39 16.84 4.67
N HIS A 120 16.30 17.22 5.57
CA HIS A 120 16.70 18.63 5.71
C HIS A 120 17.24 19.24 4.41
N SER A 121 17.88 18.45 3.53
CA SER A 121 18.44 18.89 2.26
C SER A 121 17.42 18.96 1.12
N THR A 122 16.39 18.08 1.12
CA THR A 122 15.46 17.95 -0.01
C THR A 122 14.14 18.70 0.18
N ALA A 123 13.79 19.06 1.41
CA ALA A 123 12.45 19.56 1.73
C ALA A 123 11.99 20.79 0.92
N ASN A 124 12.89 21.66 0.48
CA ASN A 124 12.51 22.80 -0.38
C ASN A 124 12.18 22.38 -1.82
N VAL A 125 12.87 21.37 -2.35
CA VAL A 125 12.64 20.83 -3.68
C VAL A 125 11.34 20.03 -3.73
N ASP A 126 11.09 19.21 -2.70
CA ASP A 126 9.86 18.43 -2.55
C ASP A 126 8.62 19.33 -2.46
N ARG A 127 8.69 20.39 -1.64
CA ARG A 127 7.59 21.35 -1.46
C ARG A 127 7.32 22.24 -2.68
N GLY A 128 8.30 22.41 -3.57
CA GLY A 128 8.22 23.26 -4.76
C GLY A 128 8.19 22.48 -6.06
N LEU A 129 9.36 22.24 -6.65
CA LEU A 129 9.53 21.69 -8.00
C LEU A 129 8.88 20.31 -8.18
N LYS A 130 9.03 19.38 -7.23
CA LYS A 130 8.41 18.05 -7.33
C LYS A 130 6.90 18.14 -7.23
N LYS A 131 6.37 18.95 -6.30
CA LYS A 131 4.92 19.20 -6.22
C LYS A 131 4.36 19.77 -7.53
N GLU A 132 5.06 20.69 -8.18
CA GLU A 132 4.68 21.22 -9.50
C GLU A 132 4.74 20.15 -10.59
N LEU A 133 5.83 19.37 -10.65
CA LEU A 133 5.98 18.24 -11.59
C LEU A 133 4.82 17.24 -11.46
N TYR A 134 4.50 16.82 -10.23
CA TYR A 134 3.42 15.86 -10.00
C TYR A 134 2.04 16.45 -10.33
N GLN A 135 1.85 17.75 -10.12
CA GLN A 135 0.60 18.44 -10.40
C GLN A 135 0.37 18.68 -11.90
N ASP A 136 1.39 19.16 -12.60
CA ASP A 136 1.26 19.75 -13.93
C ASP A 136 1.65 18.75 -15.02
N THR A 137 2.62 17.87 -14.75
CA THR A 137 3.07 16.84 -15.70
C THR A 137 2.43 15.49 -15.39
N PHE A 138 2.61 14.94 -14.19
CA PHE A 138 2.13 13.56 -13.91
C PHE A 138 0.62 13.50 -13.72
N ARG A 139 0.01 14.63 -13.35
CA ARG A 139 -1.41 14.71 -12.97
C ARG A 139 -1.75 13.68 -11.89
N THR A 140 -0.83 13.44 -10.97
CA THR A 140 -1.00 12.45 -9.89
C THR A 140 -2.21 12.86 -9.03
N PRO A 141 -3.22 12.00 -8.89
CA PRO A 141 -4.44 12.30 -8.13
C PRO A 141 -4.17 12.72 -6.69
N GLU A 142 -3.27 12.04 -5.98
CA GLU A 142 -2.97 12.32 -4.57
C GLU A 142 -1.47 12.32 -4.29
N TYR A 143 -0.99 13.39 -3.65
CA TYR A 143 0.42 13.59 -3.32
C TYR A 143 0.57 13.91 -1.84
N PHE A 144 1.53 13.26 -1.18
CA PHE A 144 1.80 13.44 0.24
C PHE A 144 3.29 13.68 0.48
N TRP A 145 3.59 14.34 1.59
CA TRP A 145 4.94 14.33 2.15
C TRP A 145 4.94 14.14 3.65
N PHE A 146 6.01 13.52 4.15
CA PHE A 146 6.24 13.29 5.57
C PHE A 146 7.69 13.58 5.94
N HIS A 147 7.92 14.34 7.00
CA HIS A 147 9.26 14.56 7.53
C HIS A 147 9.46 13.70 8.80
N PRO A 148 10.34 12.68 8.79
CA PRO A 148 10.47 11.73 9.91
C PRO A 148 10.92 12.39 11.22
N ASN A 149 11.82 13.39 11.14
CA ASN A 149 12.32 14.08 12.34
C ASN A 149 11.32 15.08 12.95
N THR A 150 10.67 15.91 12.12
CA THR A 150 9.74 16.95 12.62
C THR A 150 8.30 16.47 12.74
N GLN A 151 8.00 15.30 12.15
CA GLN A 151 6.66 14.74 12.00
C GLN A 151 5.70 15.62 11.19
N GLU A 152 6.24 16.57 10.41
CA GLU A 152 5.43 17.32 9.44
C GLU A 152 4.80 16.35 8.45
N PHE A 153 3.48 16.35 8.36
CA PHE A 153 2.73 15.54 7.41
C PHE A 153 1.71 16.41 6.68
N LYS A 154 1.71 16.34 5.34
CA LYS A 154 0.73 17.00 4.48
C LYS A 154 0.34 16.09 3.34
N GLY A 155 -0.89 16.29 2.86
CA GLY A 155 -1.45 15.59 1.72
C GLY A 155 -2.23 16.56 0.85
N PHE A 156 -2.23 16.29 -0.44
CA PHE A 156 -2.86 17.11 -1.45
C PHE A 156 -3.63 16.23 -2.43
N ARG A 157 -4.78 16.72 -2.87
CA ARG A 157 -5.59 16.10 -3.91
C ARG A 157 -5.66 17.01 -5.13
N LEU A 158 -5.47 16.44 -6.31
CA LEU A 158 -5.56 17.17 -7.56
C LEU A 158 -7.03 17.46 -7.89
N MET A 159 -7.40 18.74 -7.91
CA MET A 159 -8.76 19.21 -8.16
C MET A 159 -8.69 20.35 -9.17
N GLY A 160 -9.33 20.19 -10.33
CA GLY A 160 -9.31 21.22 -11.39
C GLY A 160 -7.89 21.56 -11.88
N GLY A 161 -6.98 20.57 -11.89
CA GLY A 161 -5.59 20.74 -12.32
C GLY A 161 -4.66 21.40 -11.31
N LYS A 162 -5.12 21.68 -10.08
CA LYS A 162 -4.30 22.21 -8.99
C LYS A 162 -4.44 21.36 -7.72
N TYR A 163 -3.35 21.22 -6.99
CA TYR A 163 -3.33 20.52 -5.72
C TYR A 163 -4.01 21.34 -4.63
N GLN A 164 -5.00 20.74 -3.97
CA GLN A 164 -5.68 21.29 -2.81
C GLN A 164 -5.32 20.46 -1.57
N PRO A 165 -5.07 21.07 -0.40
CA PRO A 165 -4.78 20.33 0.83
C PRO A 165 -5.93 19.38 1.19
N ILE A 166 -5.60 18.16 1.60
CA ILE A 166 -6.55 17.22 2.19
C ILE A 166 -6.77 17.63 3.65
N VAL A 167 -8.03 17.74 4.05
CA VAL A 167 -8.41 18.09 5.43
C VAL A 167 -8.26 16.84 6.31
N ALA A 168 -7.60 17.00 7.45
CA ALA A 168 -7.43 15.92 8.41
C ALA A 168 -8.70 15.67 9.22
N ASN A 169 -8.90 14.42 9.62
CA ASN A 169 -9.92 14.07 10.61
C ASN A 169 -9.49 14.48 12.04
N GLU A 170 -10.31 14.18 13.03
CA GLU A 170 -10.05 14.49 14.45
C GLU A 170 -8.74 13.88 14.98
N SER A 171 -8.32 12.75 14.43
CA SER A 171 -7.06 12.07 14.76
C SER A 171 -5.85 12.63 14.00
N GLY A 172 -6.04 13.63 13.15
CA GLY A 172 -4.97 14.19 12.31
C GLY A 172 -4.65 13.35 11.06
N TRP A 173 -5.50 12.40 10.68
CA TRP A 173 -5.28 11.52 9.53
C TRP A 173 -5.91 12.08 8.26
N LEU A 174 -5.25 11.82 7.13
CA LEU A 174 -5.67 12.27 5.80
C LEU A 174 -6.27 11.08 5.04
N TRP A 175 -7.50 11.24 4.55
CA TRP A 175 -8.17 10.20 3.75
C TRP A 175 -7.67 10.19 2.30
N SER A 176 -7.15 9.04 1.85
CA SER A 176 -6.79 8.80 0.45
C SER A 176 -7.94 8.10 -0.28
N ASN A 177 -8.48 8.75 -1.31
CA ASN A 177 -9.51 8.15 -2.17
C ASN A 177 -8.93 7.06 -3.08
N GLN A 178 -7.64 7.12 -3.40
CA GLN A 178 -7.00 6.13 -4.26
C GLN A 178 -6.64 4.85 -3.51
N LEU A 179 -6.24 4.96 -2.25
CA LEU A 179 -5.90 3.81 -1.41
C LEU A 179 -7.10 3.27 -0.61
N GLU A 180 -8.17 4.06 -0.47
CA GLU A 180 -9.31 3.76 0.42
C GLU A 180 -8.85 3.52 1.86
N LEU A 181 -7.86 4.29 2.29
CA LEU A 181 -7.21 4.21 3.59
C LEU A 181 -6.97 5.63 4.12
N PHE A 182 -7.02 5.77 5.44
CA PHE A 182 -6.43 6.91 6.11
C PHE A 182 -4.91 6.75 6.16
N ILE A 183 -4.19 7.85 5.99
CA ILE A 183 -2.75 7.94 6.19
C ILE A 183 -2.52 8.90 7.35
N GLY A 184 -1.70 8.50 8.32
CA GLY A 184 -1.46 9.32 9.50
C GLY A 184 -0.17 8.97 10.22
N VAL A 185 0.27 9.87 11.09
CA VAL A 185 1.46 9.65 11.93
C VAL A 185 1.06 8.87 13.18
N HIS A 186 1.75 7.77 13.43
CA HIS A 186 1.59 6.94 14.62
C HIS A 186 2.96 6.48 15.11
N GLN A 187 3.26 6.76 16.38
CA GLN A 187 4.56 6.43 17.00
C GLN A 187 5.75 6.93 16.14
N SER A 188 5.67 8.18 15.70
CA SER A 188 6.67 8.84 14.83
C SER A 188 6.88 8.21 13.45
N LYS A 189 5.96 7.34 13.00
CA LYS A 189 6.00 6.69 11.68
C LYS A 189 4.73 7.01 10.90
N LEU A 190 4.84 7.12 9.59
CA LEU A 190 3.67 7.19 8.72
C LEU A 190 3.05 5.79 8.59
N ARG A 191 1.74 5.69 8.84
CA ARG A 191 0.99 4.42 8.86
C ARG A 191 -0.33 4.56 8.11
N PHE A 192 -0.87 3.40 7.73
CA PHE A 192 -2.20 3.28 7.14
C PHE A 192 -3.22 2.85 8.20
N PHE A 193 -4.44 3.36 8.07
CA PHE A 193 -5.58 2.96 8.88
C PHE A 193 -6.79 2.65 7.99
N SER A 194 -7.56 1.65 8.37
CA SER A 194 -8.81 1.27 7.72
C SER A 194 -9.86 2.38 7.84
N LEU A 195 -10.96 2.25 7.10
CA LEU A 195 -12.12 3.14 7.22
C LEU A 195 -12.68 3.19 8.65
N ASP A 196 -12.63 2.06 9.36
CA ASP A 196 -13.08 1.92 10.76
C ASP A 196 -12.06 2.47 11.77
N GLY A 197 -10.91 2.98 11.29
CA GLY A 197 -9.86 3.57 12.11
C GLY A 197 -8.88 2.55 12.72
N GLU A 198 -8.89 1.30 12.24
CA GLU A 198 -7.96 0.28 12.69
C GLU A 198 -6.60 0.44 12.01
N LEU A 199 -5.52 0.34 12.79
CA LEU A 199 -4.16 0.39 12.26
C LEU A 199 -3.90 -0.84 11.38
N ILE A 200 -3.46 -0.62 10.14
CA ILE A 200 -3.01 -1.72 9.28
C ILE A 200 -1.67 -2.23 9.83
N PRO A 201 -1.62 -3.49 10.31
CA PRO A 201 -0.46 -3.98 11.06
C PRO A 201 0.68 -4.39 10.13
N THR A 202 1.91 -4.38 10.65
CA THR A 202 3.06 -5.01 10.01
C THR A 202 3.00 -6.54 10.14
N ALA A 203 3.85 -7.26 9.40
CA ALA A 203 3.95 -8.71 9.55
C ALA A 203 4.38 -9.13 10.97
N GLU A 204 5.29 -8.38 11.57
CA GLU A 204 5.74 -8.60 12.95
C GLU A 204 4.64 -8.34 13.97
N GLU A 205 3.92 -7.20 13.86
CA GLU A 205 2.80 -6.87 14.74
C GLU A 205 1.70 -7.96 14.67
N ARG A 206 1.42 -8.49 13.47
CA ARG A 206 0.50 -9.62 13.29
C ARG A 206 1.02 -10.90 13.93
N ALA A 207 2.30 -11.23 13.74
CA ALA A 207 2.89 -12.43 14.30
C ALA A 207 2.84 -12.40 15.84
N ILE A 208 3.15 -11.25 16.44
CA ILE A 208 3.05 -11.05 17.89
C ILE A 208 1.60 -11.21 18.35
N SER A 209 0.64 -10.58 17.66
CA SER A 209 -0.78 -10.70 18.00
C SER A 209 -1.29 -12.13 17.90
N ALA A 210 -0.93 -12.86 16.84
CA ALA A 210 -1.30 -14.26 16.65
C ALA A 210 -0.69 -15.18 17.72
N GLN A 211 0.56 -14.93 18.13
CA GLN A 211 1.19 -15.67 19.23
C GLN A 211 0.48 -15.43 20.56
N GLN A 212 0.12 -14.18 20.86
CA GLN A 212 -0.62 -13.83 22.08
C GLN A 212 -2.01 -14.48 22.11
N GLN A 213 -2.72 -14.48 20.98
CA GLN A 213 -4.01 -15.14 20.84
C GLN A 213 -3.89 -16.65 21.06
N ALA A 214 -2.93 -17.30 20.39
CA ALA A 214 -2.71 -18.74 20.53
C ALA A 214 -2.36 -19.15 21.97
N GLU A 215 -1.53 -18.34 22.66
CA GLU A 215 -1.19 -18.58 24.06
C GLU A 215 -2.40 -18.39 24.98
N SER A 216 -3.20 -17.35 24.76
CA SER A 216 -4.44 -17.13 25.53
C SER A 216 -5.45 -18.27 25.34
N GLU A 217 -5.65 -18.72 24.11
CA GLU A 217 -6.54 -19.85 23.79
C GLU A 217 -6.05 -21.14 24.44
N ARG A 218 -4.73 -21.36 24.44
CA ARG A 218 -4.12 -22.51 25.10
C ARG A 218 -4.37 -22.48 26.61
N GLN A 219 -4.12 -21.36 27.26
CA GLN A 219 -4.36 -21.20 28.70
C GLN A 219 -5.84 -21.40 29.05
N GLN A 220 -6.75 -20.88 28.24
CA GLN A 220 -8.19 -21.08 28.44
C GLN A 220 -8.58 -22.56 28.29
N LYS A 221 -8.00 -23.26 27.30
CA LYS A 221 -8.24 -24.70 27.10
C LYS A 221 -7.68 -25.54 28.25
N GLU A 222 -6.49 -25.23 28.75
CA GLU A 222 -5.88 -25.92 29.89
C GLU A 222 -6.72 -25.71 31.17
N LEU A 223 -7.22 -24.49 31.40
CA LEU A 223 -8.12 -24.20 32.53
C LEU A 223 -9.42 -24.98 32.44
N LEU A 224 -10.05 -25.02 31.25
CA LEU A 224 -11.28 -25.80 31.04
C LEU A 224 -11.05 -27.30 31.24
N GLN A 225 -9.89 -27.81 30.83
CA GLN A 225 -9.52 -29.21 31.06
C GLN A 225 -9.35 -29.51 32.55
N GLN A 226 -8.67 -28.64 33.30
CA GLN A 226 -8.51 -28.78 34.75
C GLN A 226 -9.85 -28.72 35.48
N GLN A 227 -10.76 -27.82 35.07
CA GLN A 227 -12.10 -27.74 35.65
C GLN A 227 -12.92 -29.01 35.36
N ALA A 228 -12.89 -29.50 34.13
CA ALA A 228 -13.58 -30.74 33.75
C ALA A 228 -13.04 -31.97 34.49
N GLU A 229 -11.72 -32.04 34.69
CA GLU A 229 -11.08 -33.11 35.46
C GLU A 229 -11.44 -33.03 36.95
N SER A 230 -11.44 -31.82 37.53
CA SER A 230 -11.87 -31.63 38.92
C SER A 230 -13.34 -31.99 39.14
N GLU A 231 -14.23 -31.59 38.23
CA GLU A 231 -15.65 -31.96 38.29
C GLU A 231 -15.84 -33.48 38.19
N ARG A 232 -15.07 -34.14 37.32
CA ARG A 232 -15.09 -35.60 37.19
C ARG A 232 -14.63 -36.28 38.48
N GLN A 233 -13.52 -35.84 39.07
CA GLN A 233 -13.02 -36.38 40.33
C GLN A 233 -14.03 -36.17 41.47
N GLN A 234 -14.67 -35.00 41.56
CA GLN A 234 -15.72 -34.74 42.55
C GLN A 234 -16.92 -35.67 42.37
N LYS A 235 -17.35 -35.91 41.12
CA LYS A 235 -18.43 -36.88 40.82
C LYS A 235 -18.06 -38.30 41.21
N GLU A 236 -16.84 -38.74 40.90
CA GLU A 236 -16.35 -40.07 41.28
C GLU A 236 -16.29 -40.24 42.81
N VAL A 237 -15.76 -39.25 43.55
CA VAL A 237 -15.72 -39.27 45.02
C VAL A 237 -17.13 -39.28 45.63
N ALA A 238 -18.05 -38.45 45.11
CA ALA A 238 -19.43 -38.42 45.58
C ALA A 238 -20.16 -39.75 45.35
N GLN A 239 -19.93 -40.40 44.21
CA GLN A 239 -20.48 -41.72 43.91
C GLN A 239 -19.94 -42.79 44.86
N GLU A 240 -18.63 -42.79 45.14
CA GLU A 240 -18.05 -43.72 46.12
C GLU A 240 -18.59 -43.52 47.54
N GLN A 241 -18.73 -42.27 47.97
CA GLN A 241 -19.29 -41.94 49.29
C GLN A 241 -20.75 -42.39 49.40
N LEU A 242 -21.55 -42.13 48.36
CA LEU A 242 -22.93 -42.59 48.28
C LEU A 242 -23.03 -44.12 48.36
N ALA A 243 -22.19 -44.84 47.60
CA ALA A 243 -22.16 -46.29 47.63
C ALA A 243 -21.80 -46.85 49.02
N LYS A 244 -20.81 -46.24 49.71
CA LYS A 244 -20.44 -46.61 51.09
C LYS A 244 -21.56 -46.32 52.09
N ALA A 245 -22.25 -45.19 51.96
CA ALA A 245 -23.36 -44.83 52.83
C ALA A 245 -24.54 -45.80 52.68
N LEU A 246 -24.91 -46.15 51.44
CA LEU A 246 -25.95 -47.12 51.13
C LEU A 246 -25.61 -48.52 51.67
N ALA A 247 -24.36 -48.96 51.53
CA ALA A 247 -23.91 -50.24 52.09
C ALA A 247 -24.05 -50.28 53.61
N LYS A 248 -23.67 -49.19 54.30
CA LYS A 248 -23.74 -49.10 55.77
C LYS A 248 -25.18 -49.01 56.29
N LEU A 249 -26.08 -48.33 55.59
CA LEU A 249 -27.52 -48.32 55.92
C LEU A 249 -28.11 -49.73 55.85
N LYS A 250 -27.73 -50.49 54.81
CA LYS A 250 -28.14 -51.88 54.64
C LYS A 250 -27.62 -52.80 55.75
N GLU A 251 -26.39 -52.61 56.22
CA GLU A 251 -25.84 -53.35 57.38
C GLU A 251 -26.58 -53.03 58.69
N LEU A 252 -27.11 -51.81 58.85
CA LEU A 252 -27.86 -51.38 60.02
C LEU A 252 -29.34 -51.82 59.99
N GLY A 253 -29.79 -52.54 58.95
CA GLY A 253 -31.17 -53.01 58.81
C GLY A 253 -32.19 -51.90 58.51
N ILE A 254 -31.71 -50.74 58.05
CA ILE A 254 -32.55 -49.62 57.61
C ILE A 254 -32.70 -49.76 56.10
N GLU A 255 -33.91 -50.06 55.62
CA GLU A 255 -34.18 -50.02 54.17
C GLU A 255 -34.16 -48.55 53.70
N PRO A 256 -33.29 -48.18 52.76
CA PRO A 256 -33.32 -46.85 52.17
C PRO A 256 -34.51 -46.74 51.21
N ASP A 257 -35.37 -45.73 51.42
CA ASP A 257 -36.38 -45.28 50.44
C ASP A 257 -35.73 -44.72 49.16
#